data_AF-A0A6C0AJX5-F1
#
_entry.id   AF-A0A6C0AJX5-F1
#
_cell.length_a   1.000
_cell.length_b   1.000
_cell.length_c   1.000
_cell.angle_alpha   90.00
_cell.angle_beta   90.00
_cell.angle_gamma   90.00
#
_symmetry.space_group_name_H-M   'P 1'
#
loop_
_entity.id
_entity.type
_entity.pdbx_description
1 polymer ?
#
loop_
_entity_poly.entity_id
_entity_poly.type
_entity_poly.pdbx_seq_one_letter_code
_entity_poly.pdbx_strand_id
1 'polypeptide(L)'
;MGGQTAFAYLNEMNLLSYWFMRDMGPLEFAHYLNEPLSVIKDVARPLIKGHCLLEEFKSEKFQEEHDLVWAAVIMEGSIVCYDHQYTIIMKKRKD
;
A
#
# COMPACT_ATOMS: atom_id res chain seq x y z
N MET A 1 14.03 -10.47 11.10
CA MET A 1 14.45 -9.18 10.49
C MET A 1 13.16 -8.53 10.08
N GLY A 2 12.75 -7.50 10.82
CA GLY A 2 11.46 -6.85 10.60
C GLY A 2 11.61 -5.82 9.51
N GLY A 3 10.73 -5.84 8.53
CA GLY A 3 10.46 -4.69 7.68
C GLY A 3 9.03 -4.20 7.94
N GLN A 4 8.54 -3.28 7.12
CA GLN A 4 7.17 -2.79 7.22
C GLN A 4 6.49 -2.70 5.85
N THR A 5 5.18 -2.53 5.86
CA THR A 5 4.41 -2.37 4.61
C THR A 5 3.82 -0.98 4.59
N ALA A 6 3.88 -0.27 3.48
CA ALA A 6 3.21 1.03 3.34
C ALA A 6 1.89 0.87 2.59
N PHE A 7 0.79 1.36 3.15
CA PHE A 7 -0.50 1.47 2.45
C PHE A 7 -0.74 2.90 2.02
N ALA A 8 -0.98 3.10 0.73
CA ALA A 8 -1.17 4.41 0.14
C ALA A 8 -2.51 4.53 -0.58
N TYR A 9 -3.06 5.75 -0.57
CA TYR A 9 -4.31 6.10 -1.23
C TYR A 9 -4.06 7.28 -2.14
N LEU A 10 -4.49 7.16 -3.40
CA LEU A 10 -4.40 8.25 -4.37
C LEU A 10 -5.51 9.27 -4.07
N ASN A 11 -5.14 10.54 -4.04
CA ASN A 11 -6.12 11.63 -4.08
C ASN A 11 -6.29 12.16 -5.51
N GLU A 12 -7.21 13.09 -5.69
CA GLU A 12 -7.56 13.71 -7.00
C GLU A 12 -6.40 14.46 -7.67
N MET A 13 -5.29 14.70 -6.95
CA MET A 13 -4.12 15.45 -7.42
C MET A 13 -2.91 14.54 -7.71
N ASN A 14 -3.08 13.22 -7.81
CA ASN A 14 -2.00 12.22 -7.93
C ASN A 14 -1.00 12.22 -6.76
N LEU A 15 -1.38 12.80 -5.62
CA LEU A 15 -0.60 12.75 -4.39
C LEU A 15 -1.08 11.55 -3.57
N LEU A 16 -0.14 10.69 -3.20
CA LEU A 16 -0.43 9.58 -2.30
C LEU A 16 -0.45 10.08 -0.86
N SER A 17 -1.46 9.68 -0.11
CA SER A 17 -1.40 9.66 1.35
C SER A 17 -1.05 8.25 1.77
N TYR A 18 0.07 8.06 2.47
CA TYR A 18 0.51 6.73 2.89
C TYR A 18 0.59 6.60 4.41
N TRP A 19 0.51 5.35 4.85
CA TRP A 19 0.68 4.94 6.23
C TRP A 19 1.55 3.71 6.33
N PHE A 20 2.40 3.66 7.35
CA PHE A 20 3.19 2.47 7.63
C PHE A 20 2.43 1.47 8.49
N MET A 21 2.52 0.23 8.08
CA MET A 21 1.87 -0.93 8.66
C MET A 21 2.92 -1.85 9.25
N ARG A 22 2.50 -2.74 10.14
CA ARG A 22 3.30 -3.94 10.42
C ARG A 22 3.62 -4.67 9.11
N ASP A 23 4.70 -5.45 9.11
CA ASP A 23 5.01 -6.37 8.02
C ASP A 23 3.79 -7.25 7.67
N MET A 24 3.30 -7.11 6.44
CA MET A 24 2.20 -7.90 5.90
C MET A 24 2.50 -8.24 4.44
N GLY A 25 2.34 -9.51 4.09
CA GLY A 25 2.49 -9.96 2.70
C GLY A 25 1.24 -9.67 1.84
N PRO A 26 1.37 -9.67 0.51
CA PRO A 26 0.26 -9.41 -0.43
C PRO A 26 -0.98 -10.26 -0.19
N LEU A 27 -0.79 -11.54 0.13
CA LEU A 27 -1.92 -12.45 0.41
C LEU A 27 -2.67 -12.08 1.69
N GLU A 28 -2.00 -11.55 2.71
CA GLU A 28 -2.66 -11.15 3.96
C GLU A 28 -3.56 -9.93 3.73
N PHE A 29 -3.04 -8.92 3.02
CA PHE A 29 -3.81 -7.72 2.75
C PHE A 29 -4.73 -7.82 1.53
N ALA A 30 -4.66 -8.92 0.76
CA ALA A 30 -5.64 -9.23 -0.29
C ALA A 30 -7.07 -9.32 0.25
N HIS A 31 -7.24 -9.76 1.50
CA HIS A 31 -8.56 -9.84 2.15
C HIS A 31 -9.25 -8.49 2.25
N TYR A 32 -8.49 -7.39 2.37
CA TYR A 32 -9.03 -6.04 2.39
C TYR A 32 -9.67 -5.62 1.07
N LEU A 33 -9.42 -6.31 -0.04
CA LEU A 33 -10.16 -6.02 -1.28
C LEU A 33 -11.66 -6.07 -1.04
N ASN A 34 -12.16 -7.05 -0.30
CA ASN A 34 -13.59 -7.21 -0.06
C ASN A 34 -14.16 -6.20 0.95
N GLU A 35 -13.30 -5.47 1.65
CA GLU A 35 -13.70 -4.51 2.67
C GLU A 35 -14.00 -3.13 2.08
N PRO A 36 -14.89 -2.34 2.71
CA PRO A 36 -15.07 -0.93 2.37
C PRO A 36 -13.76 -0.15 2.54
N LEU A 37 -13.51 0.84 1.67
CA LEU A 37 -12.30 1.66 1.73
C LEU A 37 -12.08 2.32 3.11
N SER A 38 -13.15 2.64 3.84
CA SER A 38 -13.07 3.15 5.21
C SER A 38 -12.43 2.17 6.18
N VAL A 39 -12.76 0.87 6.08
CA VAL A 39 -12.16 -0.20 6.89
C VAL A 39 -10.69 -0.33 6.57
N ILE A 40 -10.33 -0.34 5.28
CA ILE A 40 -8.92 -0.40 4.87
C ILE A 40 -8.16 0.82 5.41
N LYS A 41 -8.76 2.01 5.37
CA LYS A 41 -8.17 3.25 5.91
C LYS A 41 -7.99 3.18 7.42
N ASP A 42 -8.95 2.62 8.15
CA ASP A 42 -8.88 2.49 9.61
C ASP A 42 -7.82 1.49 10.04
N VAL A 43 -7.74 0.35 9.35
CA VAL A 43 -6.64 -0.61 9.51
C VAL A 43 -5.32 0.05 9.16
N ALA A 44 -5.29 0.90 8.12
CA ALA A 44 -4.11 1.64 7.69
C ALA A 44 -3.64 2.73 8.66
N ARG A 45 -4.28 2.97 9.81
CA ARG A 45 -3.84 3.99 10.78
C ARG A 45 -2.63 3.67 11.70
N PRO A 46 -1.73 2.69 11.53
CA PRO A 46 -0.60 2.55 12.45
C PRO A 46 0.57 3.48 12.10
N LEU A 47 1.42 3.64 13.12
CA LEU A 47 2.83 4.09 13.08
C LEU A 47 3.10 5.52 12.57
N ILE A 48 3.01 5.78 11.26
CA ILE A 48 3.42 7.07 10.65
C ILE A 48 2.58 7.34 9.41
N LYS A 49 2.14 8.60 9.24
CA LYS A 49 1.43 9.09 8.05
C LYS A 49 2.33 10.06 7.27
N GLY A 50 2.35 9.93 5.95
CA GLY A 50 3.05 10.87 5.07
C GLY A 50 2.36 11.09 3.73
N HIS A 51 2.98 11.95 2.91
CA HIS A 51 2.52 12.28 1.57
C HIS A 51 3.70 12.24 0.60
N CYS A 52 3.50 11.68 -0.60
CA CYS A 52 4.52 11.66 -1.66
C CYS A 52 3.84 11.46 -3.03
N LEU A 53 4.61 11.63 -4.10
CA LEU A 53 4.14 11.29 -5.45
C LEU A 53 4.09 9.76 -5.64
N LEU A 54 3.26 9.29 -6.57
CA LEU A 54 3.19 7.87 -6.93
C LEU A 54 4.54 7.31 -7.40
N GLU A 55 5.27 8.08 -8.20
CA GLU A 55 6.59 7.68 -8.70
C GLU A 55 7.63 7.56 -7.58
N GLU A 56 7.56 8.43 -6.58
CA GLU A 56 8.42 8.35 -5.40
C GLU A 56 8.07 7.13 -4.56
N PHE A 57 6.77 6.91 -4.30
CA PHE A 57 6.29 5.81 -3.45
C PHE A 57 6.69 4.43 -3.95
N LYS A 58 6.64 4.22 -5.27
CA LYS A 58 7.03 2.93 -5.88
C LYS A 58 8.54 2.78 -6.06
N SER A 59 9.32 3.83 -5.84
CA SER A 59 10.77 3.79 -6.06
C SER A 59 11.46 2.92 -5.02
N GLU A 60 12.52 2.23 -5.44
CA GLU A 60 13.39 1.47 -4.54
C GLU A 60 13.96 2.35 -3.44
N LYS A 61 14.37 3.58 -3.78
CA LYS A 61 14.87 4.56 -2.81
C LYS A 61 13.90 4.78 -1.65
N PHE A 62 12.62 5.01 -1.94
CA PHE A 62 11.60 5.20 -0.90
C PHE A 62 11.38 3.93 -0.07
N GLN A 63 11.44 2.77 -0.72
CA GLN A 63 11.32 1.48 -0.02
C GLN A 63 12.50 1.24 0.93
N GLU A 64 13.73 1.48 0.49
CA GLU A 64 14.94 1.35 1.32
C GLU A 64 14.99 2.37 2.46
N GLU A 65 14.67 3.64 2.19
CA GLU A 65 14.67 4.73 3.19
C GLU A 65 13.71 4.45 4.35
N HIS A 66 12.66 3.66 4.08
CA HIS A 66 11.62 3.33 5.04
C HIS A 66 11.56 1.85 5.41
N ASP A 67 12.55 1.04 5.01
CA ASP A 67 12.61 -0.40 5.29
C ASP A 67 11.30 -1.14 4.91
N LEU A 68 10.77 -0.80 3.72
CA LEU A 68 9.53 -1.35 3.21
C LEU A 68 9.76 -2.69 2.53
N VAL A 69 9.02 -3.71 2.98
CA VAL A 69 8.89 -4.99 2.26
C VAL A 69 7.91 -4.83 1.09
N TRP A 70 6.87 -4.02 1.28
CA TRP A 70 5.84 -3.77 0.26
C TRP A 70 5.35 -2.32 0.32
N ALA A 71 5.20 -1.71 -0.84
CA ALA A 71 4.50 -0.45 -1.04
C ALA A 71 3.18 -0.74 -1.78
N ALA A 72 2.04 -0.67 -1.09
CA ALA A 72 0.73 -1.02 -1.61
C ALA A 72 -0.16 0.22 -1.82
N VAL A 73 -0.59 0.44 -3.06
CA VAL A 73 -1.57 1.47 -3.44
C VAL A 73 -2.96 0.84 -3.47
N ILE A 74 -3.82 1.33 -2.59
CA ILE A 74 -5.21 0.90 -2.44
C ILE A 74 -6.11 1.76 -3.34
N MET A 75 -6.86 1.11 -4.22
CA MET A 75 -7.80 1.73 -5.14
C MET A 75 -9.16 1.06 -5.03
N GLU A 76 -10.18 1.66 -5.63
CA GLU A 76 -11.50 1.04 -5.71
C GLU A 76 -11.41 -0.29 -6.48
N GLY A 77 -11.76 -1.40 -5.80
CA GLY A 77 -11.78 -2.74 -6.38
C GLY A 77 -10.40 -3.37 -6.69
N SER A 78 -9.29 -2.73 -6.34
CA SER A 78 -7.95 -3.28 -6.57
C SER A 78 -6.89 -2.76 -5.61
N ILE A 79 -5.83 -3.56 -5.44
CA ILE A 79 -4.62 -3.21 -4.70
C ILE A 79 -3.43 -3.47 -5.63
N VAL A 80 -2.56 -2.47 -5.79
CA VAL A 80 -1.32 -2.60 -6.54
C VAL A 80 -0.17 -2.53 -5.55
N CYS A 81 0.65 -3.56 -5.49
CA CYS A 81 1.77 -3.64 -4.56
C CYS A 81 3.09 -3.77 -5.30
N TYR A 82 4.08 -3.05 -4.81
CA TYR A 82 5.44 -2.99 -5.34
C TYR A 82 6.39 -3.48 -4.26
N ASP A 83 7.34 -4.33 -4.63
CA ASP A 83 8.58 -4.53 -3.88
C ASP A 83 9.78 -4.24 -4.82
N HIS A 84 10.98 -4.59 -4.39
CA HIS A 84 12.21 -4.44 -5.18
C HIS A 84 12.23 -5.23 -6.50
N GLN A 85 11.45 -6.30 -6.63
CA GLN A 85 11.56 -7.27 -7.73
C GLN A 85 10.28 -7.40 -8.57
N TYR A 86 9.12 -7.11 -7.99
CA TYR A 86 7.82 -7.50 -8.47
C TYR A 86 6.79 -6.38 -8.31
N THR A 87 5.85 -6.36 -9.25
CA THR A 87 4.59 -5.64 -9.11
C THR A 87 3.47 -6.66 -9.11
N ILE A 88 2.70 -6.68 -8.03
CA ILE A 88 1.55 -7.57 -7.86
C ILE A 88 0.28 -6.73 -7.92
N ILE A 89 -0.65 -7.12 -8.78
CA ILE A 89 -1.95 -6.46 -8.92
C ILE A 89 -3.04 -7.44 -8.50
N MET A 90 -3.73 -7.13 -7.42
CA MET A 90 -4.86 -7.90 -6.92
C MET A 90 -6.14 -7.14 -7.26
N LYS A 91 -7.07 -7.81 -7.93
CA LYS A 91 -8.36 -7.24 -8.35
C LYS A 91 -9.49 -8.10 -7.81
N LYS A 92 -10.59 -7.46 -7.40
CA LYS A 92 -11.84 -8.19 -7.20
C LYS A 92 -12.19 -8.95 -8.48
N ARG A 93 -12.56 -10.22 -8.34
CA ARG A 93 -13.20 -10.93 -9.42
C ARG A 93 -14.52 -10.20 -9.71
N LYS A 94 -14.78 -9.87 -10.98
CA LYS A 94 -16.11 -9.37 -11.37
C LYS A 94 -17.10 -10.49 -11.06
N ASP A 95 -18.16 -10.16 -10.34
CA ASP A 95 -19.37 -11.00 -10.24
C ASP A 95 -20.06 -11.11 -11.60
#